data_AF-A0A8T6ZDM1-F1
#
_entry.id   AF-A0A8T6ZDM1-F1
#
_cell.length_a   1.000
_cell.length_b   1.000
_cell.length_c   1.000
_cell.angle_alpha   90.00
_cell.angle_beta   90.00
_cell.angle_gamma   90.00
#
_symmetry.space_group_name_H-M   'P 1'
#
loop_
_entity.id
_entity.type
_entity.pdbx_description
1 polymer ?
#
loop_
_entity_poly.entity_id
_entity_poly.type
_entity_poly.pdbx_seq_one_letter_code
_entity_poly.pdbx_strand_id
1 'polypeptide(L)'
;MRADQRPYEDHEGHHRRSYLYAFATVAVFVSVFAGYILSHRNGGEGSAETQVAQGTVAGMPQESATVATNEPANVSANVSANVSPSVATSPAPMPSPVAVPMPSAQTAPPPPPAAPVSPPRHEVPSHTERTEPAPRGAASLRSLRDERAVAMKRDASLRADVSRNLAGARASLDKSNLGPARRSIMSVLAEQPGNGEALQLQSELRAREQDRDLLLGSARLCARQADWVCAWRNAGRALTVDASSSEARGLLSRAMAEQSAKGEREFDPSLDSQ
;
A
#
# COMPACT_ATOMS: atom_id res chain seq x y z
N MET A 1 70.26 5.33 16.16
CA MET A 1 69.32 4.21 15.93
C MET A 1 68.72 3.81 17.27
N ARG A 2 67.47 4.21 17.54
CA ARG A 2 66.74 3.84 18.76
C ARG A 2 65.33 3.46 18.32
N ALA A 3 64.98 2.20 18.55
CA ALA A 3 63.70 1.61 18.19
C ALA A 3 62.65 2.04 19.22
N ASP A 4 61.56 2.63 18.74
CA ASP A 4 60.36 2.91 19.52
C ASP A 4 59.48 1.65 19.53
N GLN A 5 59.35 1.01 20.69
CA GLN A 5 58.35 -0.04 20.94
C GLN A 5 57.08 0.61 21.47
N ARG A 6 55.98 0.51 20.74
CA ARG A 6 54.63 0.81 21.26
C ARG A 6 54.05 -0.43 21.95
N PRO A 7 53.38 -0.28 23.11
CA PRO A 7 52.71 -1.37 23.79
C PRO A 7 51.40 -1.73 23.07
N TYR A 8 51.13 -3.03 23.00
CA TYR A 8 49.90 -3.62 22.46
C TYR A 8 48.90 -3.72 23.62
N GLU A 9 47.85 -2.89 23.61
CA GLU A 9 46.79 -2.96 24.62
C GLU A 9 45.80 -4.10 24.33
N ASP A 10 45.42 -4.74 25.43
CA ASP A 10 44.66 -5.97 25.55
C ASP A 10 43.15 -5.68 25.43
N HIS A 11 42.53 -6.01 24.29
CA HIS A 11 41.14 -5.64 23.98
C HIS A 11 40.11 -6.79 24.13
N GLU A 12 40.49 -7.97 24.62
CA GLU A 12 39.59 -9.13 24.59
C GLU A 12 38.52 -9.17 25.69
N GLY A 13 38.65 -8.37 26.76
CA GLY A 13 37.71 -8.37 27.89
C GLY A 13 36.35 -7.71 27.65
N HIS A 14 36.24 -6.79 26.68
CA HIS A 14 35.03 -5.97 26.51
C HIS A 14 33.95 -6.60 25.63
N HIS A 15 34.31 -7.46 24.67
CA HIS A 15 33.32 -8.05 23.77
C HIS A 15 32.43 -9.09 24.45
N ARG A 16 32.91 -9.81 25.47
CA ARG A 16 32.09 -10.85 26.13
C ARG A 16 30.95 -10.27 26.97
N ARG A 17 31.12 -9.06 27.52
CA ARG A 17 30.07 -8.37 28.29
C ARG A 17 29.04 -7.73 27.38
N SER A 18 29.42 -7.21 26.22
CA SER A 18 28.47 -6.60 25.27
C SER A 18 27.43 -7.61 24.74
N TYR A 19 27.81 -8.87 24.53
CA TYR A 19 26.86 -9.89 24.08
C TYR A 19 25.77 -10.18 25.13
N LEU A 20 26.13 -10.25 26.42
CA LEU A 20 25.15 -10.51 27.48
C LEU A 20 24.11 -9.40 27.60
N TYR A 21 24.51 -8.13 27.41
CA TYR A 21 23.57 -7.01 27.38
C TYR A 21 22.69 -7.00 26.12
N ALA A 22 23.22 -7.41 24.96
CA ALA A 22 22.45 -7.50 23.72
C ALA A 22 21.37 -8.60 23.77
N PHE A 23 21.64 -9.73 24.43
CA PHE A 23 20.62 -10.78 24.60
C PHE A 23 19.57 -10.41 25.66
N ALA A 24 19.97 -9.72 26.74
CA ALA A 24 19.04 -9.29 27.78
C ALA A 24 17.97 -8.31 27.26
N THR A 25 18.34 -7.37 26.38
CA THR A 25 17.38 -6.40 25.82
C THR A 25 16.33 -7.10 24.96
N VAL A 26 16.73 -8.05 24.10
CA VAL A 26 15.80 -8.81 23.25
C VAL A 26 14.79 -9.61 24.09
N ALA A 27 15.23 -10.24 25.18
CA ALA A 27 14.34 -11.01 26.05
C ALA A 27 13.27 -10.15 26.75
N VAL A 28 13.63 -8.92 27.16
CA VAL A 28 12.68 -7.96 27.74
C VAL A 28 11.65 -7.51 26.71
N PHE A 29 12.06 -7.17 25.48
CA PHE A 29 11.13 -6.77 24.42
C PHE A 29 10.14 -7.88 24.06
N VAL A 30 10.60 -9.14 23.95
CA VAL A 30 9.73 -10.28 23.67
C VAL A 30 8.70 -10.49 24.79
N SER A 31 9.11 -10.34 26.05
CA SER A 31 8.23 -10.52 27.21
C SER A 31 7.15 -9.43 27.29
N VAL A 32 7.51 -8.16 27.05
CA VAL A 32 6.56 -7.04 27.03
C VAL A 32 5.57 -7.20 25.88
N PHE A 33 6.04 -7.61 24.69
CA PHE A 33 5.17 -7.78 23.52
C PHE A 33 4.19 -8.95 23.70
N ALA A 34 4.64 -10.06 24.29
CA ALA A 34 3.77 -11.18 24.62
C ALA A 34 2.69 -10.80 25.66
N GLY A 35 3.07 -10.07 26.71
CA GLY A 35 2.12 -9.56 27.71
C GLY A 35 1.09 -8.59 27.10
N TYR A 36 1.52 -7.73 26.18
CA TYR A 36 0.64 -6.80 25.47
C TYR A 36 -0.40 -7.52 24.61
N ILE A 37 0.00 -8.57 23.87
CA ILE A 37 -0.91 -9.40 23.06
C ILE A 37 -1.93 -10.13 23.94
N LEU A 38 -1.51 -10.68 25.09
CA LEU A 38 -2.43 -11.37 26.01
C LEU A 38 -3.42 -10.39 26.65
N SER A 39 -2.96 -9.19 27.04
CA SER A 39 -3.83 -8.17 27.64
C SER A 39 -4.92 -7.69 26.66
N HIS A 40 -4.58 -7.54 25.37
CA HIS A 40 -5.54 -7.10 24.36
C HIS A 40 -6.56 -8.17 23.92
N ARG A 41 -6.37 -9.46 24.26
CA ARG A 41 -7.38 -10.50 23.94
C ARG A 41 -8.53 -10.57 24.92
N ASN A 42 -8.37 -10.09 26.16
CA ASN A 42 -9.43 -10.16 27.18
C ASN A 42 -10.45 -9.00 27.12
N GLY A 43 -10.33 -8.08 26.17
CA GLY A 43 -11.27 -6.96 26.00
C GLY A 43 -12.47 -7.25 25.09
N GLY A 44 -12.63 -8.48 24.60
CA GLY A 44 -13.56 -8.84 23.52
C GLY A 44 -14.68 -9.82 23.87
N GLU A 45 -14.96 -10.09 25.15
CA GLU A 45 -16.06 -10.97 25.55
C GLU A 45 -17.17 -10.16 26.25
N GLY A 46 -18.21 -9.87 25.48
CA GLY A 46 -19.44 -9.24 25.96
C GLY A 46 -20.55 -9.38 24.92
N SER A 47 -21.41 -10.38 25.12
CA SER A 47 -22.77 -10.51 24.60
C SER A 47 -22.96 -10.93 23.13
N ALA A 48 -22.95 -12.24 22.89
CA ALA A 48 -23.83 -12.86 21.90
C ALA A 48 -24.76 -13.84 22.63
N GLU A 49 -25.75 -13.26 23.31
CA GLU A 49 -26.91 -13.98 23.82
C GLU A 49 -27.72 -14.52 22.63
N THR A 50 -27.86 -15.83 22.59
CA THR A 50 -28.62 -16.57 21.59
C THR A 50 -30.09 -16.47 21.93
N GLN A 51 -30.83 -15.53 21.32
CA GLN A 51 -32.30 -15.59 21.30
C GLN A 51 -32.77 -16.34 20.06
N VAL A 52 -33.19 -17.58 20.31
CA VAL A 52 -34.12 -18.34 19.47
C VAL A 52 -35.51 -17.80 19.77
N ALA A 53 -36.19 -17.21 18.79
CA ALA A 53 -37.61 -16.91 18.87
C ALA A 53 -38.34 -17.42 17.62
N GLN A 54 -39.18 -18.43 17.83
CA GLN A 54 -40.14 -18.98 16.87
C GLN A 54 -41.47 -18.20 16.91
N GLY A 55 -42.15 -18.11 15.75
CA GLY A 55 -43.59 -17.83 15.60
C GLY A 55 -43.96 -16.34 15.57
N THR A 56 -44.99 -15.84 14.88
CA THR A 56 -46.07 -16.42 14.07
C THR A 56 -46.70 -15.30 13.22
N VAL A 57 -47.34 -15.68 12.12
CA VAL A 57 -48.11 -14.89 11.13
C VAL A 57 -49.32 -14.16 11.75
N ALA A 58 -49.63 -12.92 11.28
CA ALA A 58 -50.95 -12.48 10.74
C ALA A 58 -51.21 -10.96 10.90
N GLY A 59 -51.56 -10.29 9.79
CA GLY A 59 -52.72 -9.37 9.71
C GLY A 59 -52.56 -7.86 10.03
N MET A 60 -52.37 -7.06 8.96
CA MET A 60 -53.20 -5.89 8.53
C MET A 60 -53.43 -4.64 9.43
N PRO A 61 -53.82 -3.47 8.85
CA PRO A 61 -53.35 -2.13 9.23
C PRO A 61 -54.38 -1.20 9.93
N GLN A 62 -53.90 -0.18 10.65
CA GLN A 62 -54.62 1.07 11.00
C GLN A 62 -53.62 2.06 11.64
N GLU A 63 -53.37 3.24 11.07
CA GLU A 63 -54.11 4.51 11.14
C GLU A 63 -53.83 5.34 12.41
N SER A 64 -53.32 6.55 12.14
CA SER A 64 -53.14 7.79 12.90
C SER A 64 -53.72 7.94 14.32
N ALA A 65 -52.93 8.50 15.23
CA ALA A 65 -53.21 9.79 15.90
C ALA A 65 -52.14 10.19 16.94
N THR A 66 -51.84 11.48 16.93
CA THR A 66 -51.10 12.30 17.91
C THR A 66 -51.67 12.29 19.32
N VAL A 67 -50.83 12.18 20.37
CA VAL A 67 -51.09 12.75 21.71
C VAL A 67 -49.76 13.21 22.34
N ALA A 68 -49.76 14.44 22.83
CA ALA A 68 -48.69 15.12 23.54
C ALA A 68 -48.63 14.76 25.04
N THR A 69 -47.62 15.31 25.72
CA THR A 69 -47.67 15.73 27.14
C THR A 69 -47.13 14.73 28.18
N ASN A 70 -45.84 14.84 28.54
CA ASN A 70 -45.41 15.45 29.82
C ASN A 70 -43.90 15.27 30.09
N GLU A 71 -43.26 16.41 30.32
CA GLU A 71 -42.02 16.60 31.07
C GLU A 71 -42.30 16.54 32.59
N PRO A 72 -41.30 16.31 33.46
CA PRO A 72 -40.67 17.50 34.05
C PRO A 72 -39.15 17.38 34.30
N ALA A 73 -38.47 18.48 33.99
CA ALA A 73 -37.46 19.17 34.80
C ALA A 73 -36.37 18.36 35.54
N ASN A 74 -35.12 18.52 35.10
CA ASN A 74 -34.03 18.83 36.04
C ASN A 74 -33.14 19.96 35.51
N VAL A 75 -32.64 20.75 36.46
CA VAL A 75 -32.24 22.15 36.42
C VAL A 75 -30.82 22.35 35.89
N SER A 76 -30.71 23.33 34.97
CA SER A 76 -29.68 24.36 34.77
C SER A 76 -28.20 24.09 35.07
N ALA A 77 -27.38 24.23 34.02
CA ALA A 77 -26.32 25.25 34.00
C ALA A 77 -26.14 25.76 32.55
N ASN A 78 -26.49 27.03 32.36
CA ASN A 78 -26.58 27.77 31.12
C ASN A 78 -25.30 28.61 30.95
N VAL A 79 -24.52 28.37 29.90
CA VAL A 79 -23.60 29.37 29.33
C VAL A 79 -23.90 29.44 27.83
N SER A 80 -24.84 30.31 27.50
CA SER A 80 -25.10 30.78 26.14
C SER A 80 -24.11 31.89 25.79
N ALA A 81 -23.24 31.64 24.82
CA ALA A 81 -22.60 32.67 24.03
C ALA A 81 -23.13 32.58 22.59
N ASN A 82 -24.23 33.27 22.37
CA ASN A 82 -24.57 34.09 21.21
C ASN A 82 -23.91 33.71 19.85
N VAL A 83 -24.62 32.94 19.02
CA VAL A 83 -24.30 32.78 17.59
C VAL A 83 -25.46 33.34 16.77
N SER A 84 -25.23 34.50 16.15
CA SER A 84 -26.11 35.06 15.12
C SER A 84 -26.09 34.19 13.86
N PRO A 85 -27.23 34.05 13.14
CA PRO A 85 -27.28 33.34 11.87
C PRO A 85 -26.68 34.21 10.76
N SER A 86 -25.55 33.77 10.20
CA SER A 86 -24.95 34.42 9.03
C SER A 86 -25.68 34.02 7.76
N VAL A 87 -25.94 35.04 6.96
CA VAL A 87 -26.73 35.10 5.74
C VAL A 87 -26.29 34.07 4.69
N ALA A 88 -27.28 33.46 4.03
CA ALA A 88 -27.11 32.62 2.86
C ALA A 88 -26.48 33.42 1.71
N THR A 89 -25.20 33.17 1.44
CA THR A 89 -24.53 33.65 0.23
C THR A 89 -24.83 32.71 -0.93
N SER A 90 -25.52 33.24 -1.92
CA SER A 90 -25.78 32.60 -3.21
C SER A 90 -24.48 32.10 -3.87
N PRO A 91 -24.44 30.89 -4.46
CA PRO A 91 -23.25 30.39 -5.14
C PRO A 91 -22.92 31.26 -6.36
N ALA A 92 -21.66 31.66 -6.47
CA ALA A 92 -21.11 32.37 -7.61
C ALA A 92 -21.20 31.51 -8.89
N PRO A 93 -21.39 32.13 -10.07
CA PRO A 93 -21.41 31.42 -11.34
C PRO A 93 -20.07 30.72 -11.60
N MET A 94 -20.14 29.46 -12.03
CA MET A 94 -18.97 28.65 -12.40
C MET A 94 -18.14 29.38 -13.47
N PRO A 95 -16.79 29.39 -13.36
CA PRO A 95 -15.95 29.85 -14.45
C PRO A 95 -16.11 28.90 -15.65
N SER A 96 -16.39 29.47 -16.81
CA SER A 96 -16.38 28.78 -18.10
C SER A 96 -15.08 27.98 -18.29
N PRO A 97 -15.12 26.76 -18.84
CA PRO A 97 -13.90 26.03 -19.17
C PRO A 97 -13.13 26.81 -20.24
N VAL A 98 -11.93 27.25 -19.90
CA VAL A 98 -10.95 27.71 -20.88
C VAL A 98 -10.60 26.51 -21.74
N ALA A 99 -10.93 26.58 -23.04
CA ALA A 99 -10.55 25.61 -24.03
C ALA A 99 -9.02 25.55 -24.10
N VAL A 100 -8.43 24.45 -23.63
CA VAL A 100 -7.03 24.15 -23.84
C VAL A 100 -6.86 23.75 -25.31
N PRO A 101 -6.02 24.45 -26.10
CA PRO A 101 -5.76 24.07 -27.48
C PRO A 101 -5.13 22.67 -27.51
N MET A 102 -5.74 21.77 -28.27
CA MET A 102 -5.21 20.43 -28.54
C MET A 102 -3.80 20.54 -29.14
N PRO A 103 -2.83 19.75 -28.65
CA PRO A 103 -1.56 19.59 -29.35
C PRO A 103 -1.81 18.91 -30.70
N SER A 104 -1.32 19.56 -31.76
CA SER A 104 -1.32 19.06 -33.13
C SER A 104 -0.76 17.64 -33.20
N ALA A 105 -1.51 16.75 -33.84
CA ALA A 105 -1.06 15.42 -34.21
C ALA A 105 0.22 15.56 -35.06
N GLN A 106 1.35 15.09 -34.54
CA GLN A 106 2.56 14.89 -35.34
C GLN A 106 2.31 13.71 -36.28
N THR A 107 2.20 14.05 -37.56
CA THR A 107 2.24 13.13 -38.70
C THR A 107 3.47 12.24 -38.60
N ALA A 108 3.25 10.94 -38.43
CA ALA A 108 4.29 9.93 -38.54
C ALA A 108 4.86 9.92 -39.98
N PRO A 109 6.19 9.75 -40.17
CA PRO A 109 6.78 9.61 -41.48
C PRO A 109 6.33 8.29 -42.15
N PRO A 110 6.12 8.27 -43.48
CA PRO A 110 5.71 7.08 -44.22
C PRO A 110 6.83 6.02 -44.25
N PRO A 111 6.48 4.72 -44.27
CA PRO A 111 7.46 3.65 -44.44
C PRO A 111 8.09 3.67 -45.85
N PRO A 112 9.37 3.27 -45.99
CA PRO A 112 10.02 3.19 -47.29
C PRO A 112 9.43 2.09 -48.19
N PRO A 113 9.48 2.28 -49.52
CA PRO A 113 8.89 1.38 -50.50
C PRO A 113 9.59 0.02 -50.58
N ALA A 114 8.77 -1.04 -50.69
CA ALA A 114 9.20 -2.40 -50.96
C ALA A 114 9.82 -2.52 -52.37
N ALA A 115 11.02 -3.10 -52.44
CA ALA A 115 11.68 -3.44 -53.70
C ALA A 115 11.15 -4.78 -54.28
N PRO A 116 11.09 -4.93 -55.62
CA PRO A 116 10.61 -6.13 -56.29
C PRO A 116 11.70 -7.19 -56.56
N VAL A 117 11.29 -8.46 -56.42
CA VAL A 117 11.55 -9.64 -57.28
C VAL A 117 13.00 -9.96 -57.71
N SER A 118 13.45 -11.18 -57.39
CA SER A 118 14.08 -12.13 -58.35
C SER A 118 14.20 -13.56 -57.78
N PRO A 119 13.79 -14.61 -58.52
CA PRO A 119 14.09 -16.00 -58.21
C PRO A 119 15.30 -16.53 -59.01
N PRO A 120 16.09 -17.46 -58.45
CA PRO A 120 16.78 -18.47 -59.24
C PRO A 120 16.46 -19.89 -58.71
N ARG A 121 15.93 -20.77 -59.53
CA ARG A 121 16.59 -21.65 -60.53
C ARG A 121 16.99 -22.98 -59.90
N HIS A 122 16.45 -24.03 -60.50
CA HIS A 122 16.68 -25.45 -60.23
C HIS A 122 18.15 -25.82 -60.09
N GLU A 123 18.46 -26.64 -59.08
CA GLU A 123 19.50 -27.65 -59.22
C GLU A 123 19.13 -28.91 -58.42
N VAL A 124 19.04 -30.02 -59.16
CA VAL A 124 18.79 -31.38 -58.69
C VAL A 124 20.16 -32.02 -58.46
N PRO A 125 20.35 -32.71 -57.32
CA PRO A 125 21.14 -33.94 -57.36
C PRO A 125 20.29 -35.13 -56.90
N SER A 126 20.13 -36.07 -57.83
CA SER A 126 19.68 -37.42 -57.59
C SER A 126 20.76 -38.18 -56.83
N HIS A 127 20.48 -38.59 -55.60
CA HIS A 127 21.12 -39.78 -55.03
C HIS A 127 20.07 -40.69 -54.41
N THR A 128 19.80 -41.73 -55.16
CA THR A 128 19.15 -42.97 -54.75
C THR A 128 19.99 -43.62 -53.67
N GLU A 129 19.49 -43.71 -52.44
CA GLU A 129 19.78 -44.89 -51.62
C GLU A 129 18.60 -45.26 -50.73
N ARG A 130 18.14 -46.47 -51.00
CA ARG A 130 17.02 -47.21 -50.44
C ARG A 130 17.51 -47.89 -49.18
N THR A 131 16.90 -47.65 -48.01
CA THR A 131 16.78 -48.63 -46.91
C THR A 131 15.68 -48.20 -45.91
N GLU A 132 14.76 -49.14 -45.66
CA GLU A 132 13.79 -49.29 -44.57
C GLU A 132 12.65 -48.27 -44.30
N PRO A 133 11.39 -48.75 -44.31
CA PRO A 133 10.26 -48.06 -43.69
C PRO A 133 9.96 -48.62 -42.29
N ALA A 134 10.48 -47.98 -41.23
CA ALA A 134 9.97 -48.07 -39.84
C ALA A 134 10.59 -46.98 -38.95
N PRO A 135 9.95 -46.43 -37.90
CA PRO A 135 8.56 -46.04 -37.70
C PRO A 135 8.51 -44.51 -37.42
N ARG A 136 8.38 -43.65 -38.45
CA ARG A 136 8.37 -42.18 -38.28
C ARG A 136 7.26 -41.64 -37.36
N GLY A 137 6.18 -42.40 -37.17
CA GLY A 137 5.09 -42.02 -36.25
C GLY A 137 5.47 -42.05 -34.76
N ALA A 138 6.40 -42.91 -34.34
CA ALA A 138 6.74 -43.06 -32.93
C ALA A 138 7.62 -41.89 -32.41
N ALA A 139 8.48 -41.33 -33.25
CA ALA A 139 9.32 -40.18 -32.88
C ALA A 139 8.52 -38.87 -32.81
N SER A 140 7.56 -38.67 -33.73
CA SER A 140 6.69 -37.49 -33.73
C SER A 140 5.76 -37.45 -32.51
N LEU A 141 5.19 -38.60 -32.10
CA LEU A 141 4.37 -38.69 -30.89
C LEU A 141 5.16 -38.43 -29.60
N ARG A 142 6.45 -38.82 -29.55
CA ARG A 142 7.33 -38.50 -28.42
C ARG A 142 7.61 -37.00 -28.33
N SER A 143 7.93 -36.35 -29.45
CA SER A 143 8.14 -34.90 -29.51
C SER A 143 6.91 -34.10 -29.02
N LEU A 144 5.71 -34.45 -29.49
CA LEU A 144 4.47 -33.80 -29.05
C LEU A 144 4.18 -34.03 -27.55
N ARG A 145 4.53 -35.21 -27.03
CA ARG A 145 4.39 -35.53 -25.61
C ARG A 145 5.36 -34.71 -24.76
N ASP A 146 6.60 -34.53 -25.22
CA ASP A 146 7.61 -33.74 -24.53
C ASP A 146 7.24 -32.24 -24.54
N GLU A 147 6.78 -31.71 -25.68
CA GLU A 147 6.26 -30.34 -25.76
C GLU A 147 5.06 -30.11 -24.84
N ARG A 148 4.12 -31.05 -24.79
CA ARG A 148 2.98 -30.99 -23.88
C ARG A 148 3.41 -31.03 -22.42
N ALA A 149 4.42 -31.84 -22.08
CA ALA A 149 4.96 -31.89 -20.72
C ALA A 149 5.62 -30.56 -20.32
N VAL A 150 6.36 -29.91 -21.24
CA VAL A 150 6.94 -28.59 -21.02
C VAL A 150 5.86 -27.52 -20.85
N ALA A 151 4.82 -27.53 -21.68
CA ALA A 151 3.69 -26.61 -21.55
C ALA A 151 2.98 -26.74 -20.20
N MET A 152 2.66 -27.97 -19.77
CA MET A 152 2.04 -28.23 -18.47
C MET A 152 2.91 -27.73 -17.30
N LYS A 153 4.23 -27.87 -17.40
CA LYS A 153 5.17 -27.37 -16.39
C LYS A 153 5.18 -25.84 -16.33
N ARG A 154 5.12 -25.17 -17.49
CA ARG A 154 5.00 -23.69 -17.55
C ARG A 154 3.69 -23.23 -16.92
N ASP A 155 2.57 -23.86 -17.27
CA ASP A 155 1.26 -23.54 -16.70
C ASP A 155 1.20 -23.75 -15.18
N ALA A 156 1.88 -24.79 -14.69
CA ALA A 156 2.02 -25.02 -13.25
C ALA A 156 2.86 -23.93 -12.57
N SER A 157 3.95 -23.49 -13.21
CA SER A 157 4.78 -22.37 -12.72
C SER A 157 3.97 -21.07 -12.66
N LEU A 158 3.26 -20.72 -13.74
CA LEU A 158 2.44 -19.51 -13.79
C LEU A 158 1.37 -19.50 -12.70
N ARG A 159 0.71 -20.63 -12.47
CA ARG A 159 -0.26 -20.76 -11.35
C ARG A 159 0.40 -20.60 -9.98
N ALA A 160 1.59 -21.18 -9.79
CA ALA A 160 2.34 -21.02 -8.55
C ALA A 160 2.76 -19.55 -8.33
N ASP A 161 3.21 -18.86 -9.39
CA ASP A 161 3.63 -17.46 -9.32
C ASP A 161 2.44 -16.53 -9.03
N VAL A 162 1.28 -16.76 -9.67
CA VAL A 162 0.04 -16.03 -9.35
C VAL A 162 -0.35 -16.24 -7.88
N SER A 163 -0.33 -17.48 -7.39
CA SER A 163 -0.68 -17.75 -5.98
C SER A 163 0.27 -17.07 -4.99
N ARG A 164 1.57 -17.07 -5.29
CA ARG A 164 2.61 -16.42 -4.48
C ARG A 164 2.42 -14.90 -4.47
N ASN A 165 2.14 -14.31 -5.62
CA ASN A 165 1.91 -12.87 -5.72
C ASN A 165 0.63 -12.44 -5.02
N LEU A 166 -0.46 -13.20 -5.10
CA LEU A 166 -1.67 -12.92 -4.33
C LEU A 166 -1.43 -13.00 -2.81
N ALA A 167 -0.69 -14.01 -2.34
CA ALA A 167 -0.31 -14.10 -0.92
C ALA A 167 0.58 -12.92 -0.50
N GLY A 168 1.56 -12.54 -1.34
CA GLY A 168 2.43 -11.39 -1.11
C GLY A 168 1.68 -10.06 -1.09
N ALA A 169 0.67 -9.90 -1.96
CA ALA A 169 -0.18 -8.71 -1.99
C ALA A 169 -0.98 -8.56 -0.69
N ARG A 170 -1.67 -9.61 -0.24
CA ARG A 170 -2.41 -9.61 1.03
C ARG A 170 -1.50 -9.29 2.21
N ALA A 171 -0.39 -10.01 2.34
CA ALA A 171 0.59 -9.78 3.42
C ALA A 171 1.22 -8.38 3.39
N SER A 172 1.31 -7.74 2.22
CA SER A 172 1.78 -6.36 2.09
C SER A 172 0.72 -5.36 2.52
N LEU A 173 -0.56 -5.57 2.15
CA LEU A 173 -1.69 -4.74 2.59
C LEU A 173 -1.92 -4.84 4.10
N ASP A 174 -1.78 -6.03 4.69
CA ASP A 174 -1.88 -6.26 6.14
C ASP A 174 -0.83 -5.47 6.93
N LYS A 175 0.33 -5.21 6.30
CA LYS A 175 1.43 -4.43 6.87
C LYS A 175 1.41 -2.96 6.47
N SER A 176 0.33 -2.49 5.82
CA SER A 176 0.23 -1.13 5.26
C SER A 176 1.39 -0.79 4.31
N ASN A 177 1.86 -1.75 3.52
CA ASN A 177 2.93 -1.55 2.54
C ASN A 177 2.33 -1.50 1.13
N LEU A 178 1.90 -0.31 0.70
CA LEU A 178 1.15 -0.16 -0.55
C LEU A 178 2.01 -0.38 -1.80
N GLY A 179 3.28 0.04 -1.77
CA GLY A 179 4.21 -0.13 -2.90
C GLY A 179 4.45 -1.60 -3.30
N PRO A 180 4.87 -2.48 -2.37
CA PRO A 180 4.97 -3.91 -2.62
C PRO A 180 3.63 -4.56 -3.02
N ALA A 181 2.53 -4.20 -2.36
CA ALA A 181 1.20 -4.72 -2.71
C ALA A 181 0.84 -4.43 -4.17
N ARG A 182 1.02 -3.17 -4.61
CA ARG A 182 0.78 -2.75 -5.98
C ARG A 182 1.55 -3.60 -6.99
N ARG A 183 2.84 -3.83 -6.78
CA ARG A 183 3.68 -4.64 -7.69
C ARG A 183 3.16 -6.08 -7.79
N SER A 184 2.84 -6.70 -6.67
CA SER A 184 2.30 -8.07 -6.66
C SER A 184 0.94 -8.16 -7.35
N ILE A 185 0.04 -7.21 -7.13
CA ILE A 185 -1.27 -7.16 -7.81
C ILE A 185 -1.10 -6.97 -9.32
N MET A 186 -0.23 -6.06 -9.76
CA MET A 186 0.06 -5.86 -11.18
C MET A 186 0.67 -7.10 -11.84
N SER A 187 1.53 -7.84 -11.13
CA SER A 187 2.05 -9.11 -11.63
C SER A 187 0.94 -10.14 -11.84
N VAL A 188 -0.05 -10.21 -10.94
CA VAL A 188 -1.19 -11.15 -11.11
C VAL A 188 -2.07 -10.73 -12.28
N LEU A 189 -2.38 -9.44 -12.40
CA LEU A 189 -3.25 -8.93 -13.47
C LEU A 189 -2.58 -8.99 -14.87
N ALA A 190 -1.25 -8.96 -14.93
CA ALA A 190 -0.51 -9.18 -16.17
C ALA A 190 -0.65 -10.63 -16.68
N GLU A 191 -0.65 -11.62 -15.78
CA GLU A 191 -0.82 -13.04 -16.13
C GLU A 191 -2.31 -13.42 -16.29
N GLN A 192 -3.19 -12.82 -15.47
CA GLN A 192 -4.63 -13.11 -15.44
C GLN A 192 -5.44 -11.82 -15.25
N PRO A 193 -5.79 -11.11 -16.34
CA PRO A 193 -6.47 -9.81 -16.26
C PRO A 193 -7.89 -9.89 -15.66
N GLY A 194 -8.53 -11.06 -15.73
CA GLY A 194 -9.86 -11.32 -15.18
C GLY A 194 -9.87 -11.91 -13.76
N ASN A 195 -8.73 -11.91 -13.05
CA ASN A 195 -8.66 -12.48 -11.71
C ASN A 195 -9.44 -11.60 -10.70
N GLY A 196 -10.63 -12.05 -10.30
CA GLY A 196 -11.53 -11.30 -9.39
C GLY A 196 -10.88 -10.95 -8.05
N GLU A 197 -10.16 -11.93 -7.50
CA GLU A 197 -9.02 -11.77 -6.59
C GLU A 197 -8.28 -10.42 -6.63
N ALA A 198 -7.42 -10.34 -7.64
CA ALA A 198 -6.53 -9.22 -7.83
C ALA A 198 -7.28 -7.91 -8.09
N LEU A 199 -8.44 -7.95 -8.75
CA LEU A 199 -9.29 -6.77 -8.95
C LEU A 199 -9.86 -6.23 -7.63
N GLN A 200 -10.28 -7.12 -6.73
CA GLN A 200 -10.72 -6.72 -5.39
C GLN A 200 -9.58 -6.06 -4.61
N LEU A 201 -8.40 -6.71 -4.56
CA LEU A 201 -7.21 -6.14 -3.90
C LEU A 201 -6.77 -4.82 -4.54
N GLN A 202 -6.93 -4.66 -5.85
CA GLN A 202 -6.64 -3.40 -6.55
C GLN A 202 -7.56 -2.27 -6.11
N SER A 203 -8.86 -2.56 -5.91
CA SER A 203 -9.82 -1.55 -5.45
C SER A 203 -9.51 -1.08 -4.03
N GLU A 204 -9.17 -2.01 -3.13
CA GLU A 204 -8.75 -1.71 -1.76
C GLU A 204 -7.46 -0.90 -1.74
N LEU A 205 -6.46 -1.32 -2.52
CA LEU A 205 -5.21 -0.60 -2.67
C LEU A 205 -5.45 0.85 -3.11
N ARG A 206 -6.29 1.07 -4.12
CA ARG A 206 -6.59 2.41 -4.64
C ARG A 206 -7.23 3.31 -3.57
N ALA A 207 -8.14 2.77 -2.76
CA ALA A 207 -8.76 3.52 -1.67
C ALA A 207 -7.70 3.96 -0.64
N ARG A 208 -6.83 3.05 -0.20
CA ARG A 208 -5.74 3.39 0.74
C ARG A 208 -4.73 4.38 0.15
N GLU A 209 -4.42 4.25 -1.14
CA GLU A 209 -3.53 5.19 -1.83
C GLU A 209 -4.14 6.60 -1.89
N GLN A 210 -5.44 6.70 -2.13
CA GLN A 210 -6.14 7.98 -2.12
C GLN A 210 -6.11 8.62 -0.72
N ASP A 211 -6.38 7.84 0.33
CA ASP A 211 -6.28 8.32 1.72
C ASP A 211 -4.88 8.80 2.07
N ARG A 212 -3.85 8.04 1.68
CA ARG A 212 -2.44 8.44 1.83
C ARG A 212 -2.17 9.77 1.11
N ASP A 213 -2.61 9.91 -0.12
CA ASP A 213 -2.33 11.08 -0.94
C ASP A 213 -3.02 12.34 -0.41
N LEU A 214 -4.23 12.20 0.14
CA LEU A 214 -4.91 13.28 0.88
C LEU A 214 -4.09 13.73 2.09
N LEU A 215 -3.62 12.79 2.91
CA LEU A 215 -2.80 13.08 4.09
C LEU A 215 -1.46 13.74 3.73
N LEU A 216 -0.80 13.25 2.68
CA LEU A 216 0.42 13.86 2.16
C LEU A 216 0.16 15.27 1.62
N GLY A 217 -0.95 15.49 0.92
CA GLY A 217 -1.39 16.82 0.49
C GLY A 217 -1.52 17.80 1.66
N SER A 218 -2.21 17.40 2.73
CA SER A 218 -2.34 18.19 3.96
C SER A 218 -1.00 18.41 4.66
N ALA A 219 -0.14 17.40 4.76
CA ALA A 219 1.18 17.52 5.36
C ALA A 219 2.05 18.56 4.63
N ARG A 220 2.07 18.52 3.29
CA ARG A 220 2.78 19.52 2.47
C ARG A 220 2.20 20.92 2.64
N LEU A 221 0.87 21.05 2.71
CA LEU A 221 0.21 22.34 2.92
C LEU A 221 0.57 22.94 4.28
N CYS A 222 0.63 22.13 5.34
CA CYS A 222 1.05 22.58 6.67
C CYS A 222 2.54 22.96 6.69
N ALA A 223 3.41 22.17 6.03
CA ALA A 223 4.82 22.51 5.89
C ALA A 223 5.04 23.86 5.19
N ARG A 224 4.25 24.19 4.15
CA ARG A 224 4.31 25.50 3.47
C ARG A 224 3.90 26.67 4.36
N GLN A 225 3.05 26.43 5.35
CA GLN A 225 2.60 27.43 6.34
C GLN A 225 3.51 27.48 7.58
N ALA A 226 4.62 26.74 7.60
CA ALA A 226 5.49 26.55 8.77
C ALA A 226 4.76 26.00 10.01
N ASP A 227 3.60 25.38 9.84
CA ASP A 227 2.94 24.61 10.90
C ASP A 227 3.50 23.18 10.92
N TRP A 228 4.63 23.05 11.60
CA TRP A 228 5.36 21.78 11.69
C TRP A 228 4.67 20.73 12.57
N VAL A 229 3.80 21.14 13.50
CA VAL A 229 3.01 20.19 14.32
C VAL A 229 1.90 19.57 13.47
N CYS A 230 1.20 20.37 12.66
CA CYS A 230 0.25 19.85 11.68
C CYS A 230 0.93 18.94 10.64
N ALA A 231 2.09 19.34 10.12
CA ALA A 231 2.84 18.56 9.14
C ALA A 231 3.24 17.20 9.70
N TRP A 232 3.79 17.17 10.93
CA TRP A 232 4.15 15.95 11.64
C TRP A 232 2.97 15.00 11.80
N ARG A 233 1.82 15.50 12.28
CA ARG A 233 0.61 14.69 12.51
C ARG A 233 0.08 14.07 11.23
N ASN A 234 -0.02 14.84 10.14
CA ASN A 234 -0.52 14.32 8.86
C ASN A 234 0.47 13.34 8.21
N ALA A 235 1.77 13.60 8.29
CA ALA A 235 2.80 12.67 7.81
C ALA A 235 2.79 11.35 8.60
N GLY A 236 2.63 11.42 9.93
CA GLY A 236 2.49 10.24 10.79
C GLY A 236 1.26 9.41 10.44
N ARG A 237 0.10 10.06 10.24
CA ARG A 237 -1.12 9.38 9.75
C ARG A 237 -0.90 8.76 8.37
N ALA A 238 -0.22 9.44 7.45
CA ALA A 238 0.10 8.88 6.15
C ALA A 238 0.94 7.60 6.26
N LEU A 239 1.85 7.49 7.25
CA LEU A 239 2.62 6.27 7.50
C LEU A 239 1.79 5.13 8.10
N THR A 240 0.70 5.42 8.80
CA THR A 240 -0.24 4.36 9.24
C THR A 240 -0.99 3.74 8.05
N VAL A 241 -1.23 4.52 7.00
CA VAL A 241 -1.86 4.07 5.74
C VAL A 241 -0.84 3.39 4.81
N ASP A 242 0.37 3.97 4.68
CA ASP A 242 1.46 3.46 3.86
C ASP A 242 2.81 3.59 4.59
N ALA A 243 3.16 2.55 5.35
CA ALA A 243 4.42 2.44 6.07
C ALA A 243 5.63 2.44 5.13
N SER A 244 5.43 2.09 3.85
CA SER A 244 6.49 2.07 2.85
C SER A 244 6.80 3.46 2.26
N SER A 245 5.96 4.47 2.51
CA SER A 245 6.10 5.82 1.94
C SER A 245 7.40 6.51 2.38
N SER A 246 8.30 6.75 1.43
CA SER A 246 9.54 7.50 1.66
C SER A 246 9.25 8.99 1.87
N GLU A 247 8.26 9.53 1.17
CA GLU A 247 7.88 10.93 1.29
C GLU A 247 7.28 11.26 2.67
N ALA A 248 6.38 10.41 3.17
CA ALA A 248 5.80 10.60 4.49
C ALA A 248 6.90 10.57 5.57
N ARG A 249 7.87 9.65 5.47
CA ARG A 249 9.05 9.61 6.35
C ARG A 249 9.88 10.89 6.26
N GLY A 250 10.12 11.40 5.05
CA GLY A 250 10.88 12.64 4.83
C GLY A 250 10.19 13.89 5.38
N LEU A 251 8.86 13.98 5.24
CA LEU A 251 8.08 15.07 5.83
C LEU A 251 8.06 14.99 7.36
N LEU A 252 7.92 13.77 7.90
CA LEU A 252 7.94 13.56 9.35
C LEU A 252 9.29 13.96 9.96
N SER A 253 10.41 13.51 9.36
CA SER A 253 11.75 13.83 9.87
C SER A 253 12.05 15.33 9.79
N ARG A 254 11.66 15.99 8.68
CA ARG A 254 11.78 17.44 8.56
C ARG A 254 10.95 18.17 9.62
N ALA A 255 9.70 17.76 9.82
CA ALA A 255 8.83 18.39 10.81
C ALA A 255 9.37 18.26 12.24
N MET A 256 9.99 17.11 12.59
CA MET A 256 10.68 16.95 13.87
C MET A 256 11.88 17.89 14.00
N ALA A 257 12.72 17.98 12.96
CA ALA A 257 13.90 18.84 12.97
C ALA A 257 13.53 20.32 13.17
N GLU A 258 12.48 20.79 12.48
CA GLU A 258 12.01 22.18 12.57
C GLU A 258 11.36 22.49 13.92
N GLN A 259 10.66 21.52 14.53
CA GLN A 259 10.11 21.69 15.89
C GLN A 259 11.24 21.85 16.91
N SER A 260 12.30 21.04 16.82
CA SER A 260 13.47 21.17 17.70
C SER A 260 14.17 22.52 17.50
N ALA A 261 14.38 22.94 16.26
CA ALA A 261 15.02 24.22 15.94
C ALA A 261 14.17 25.43 16.39
N LYS A 262 12.83 25.31 16.43
CA LYS A 262 11.98 26.36 16.99
C LYS A 262 12.16 26.46 18.51
N GLY A 263 12.21 25.32 19.20
CA GLY A 263 12.44 25.29 20.65
C GLY A 263 13.79 25.92 21.06
N GLU A 264 14.84 25.70 20.28
CA GLU A 264 16.16 26.31 20.51
C GLU A 264 16.14 27.85 20.35
N ARG A 265 15.37 28.36 19.38
CA ARG A 265 15.23 29.82 19.18
C ARG A 265 14.36 30.48 20.24
N GLU A 266 13.33 29.78 20.70
CA GLU A 266 12.42 30.27 21.75
C GLU A 266 13.07 30.26 23.13
N PHE A 267 14.01 29.33 23.38
CA PHE A 267 14.76 29.24 24.63
C PHE A 267 16.02 30.13 24.67
N ASP A 268 16.34 30.94 23.64
CA ASP A 268 17.54 31.78 23.63
C ASP A 268 17.43 32.88 24.72
N PRO A 269 18.11 32.72 25.88
CA PRO A 269 17.94 33.62 27.02
C PRO A 269 18.69 34.95 26.82
N SER A 270 19.41 35.11 25.70
CA SER A 270 20.12 36.34 25.37
C SER A 270 19.22 37.47 24.88
N LEU A 271 17.93 37.20 24.63
CA LEU A 271 16.92 38.20 24.26
C LEU A 271 16.16 38.82 25.45
N ASP A 272 16.33 38.30 26.67
CA ASP A 272 15.62 38.77 27.89
C ASP A 272 16.44 39.77 28.75
N SER A 273 17.53 40.33 28.23
CA SER A 273 18.33 41.35 28.93
C SER A 273 18.24 42.72 28.26
N GLN A 274 17.12 43.43 28.45
CA GLN A 274 17.05 44.90 28.40
C GLN A 274 16.04 45.45 29.41
#